data_AF-A0A1X1BI36-F1
#
_entry.id   AF-A0A1X1BI36-F1
#
_cell.length_a   1.000
_cell.length_b   1.000
_cell.length_c   1.000
_cell.angle_alpha   90.00
_cell.angle_beta   90.00
_cell.angle_gamma   90.00
#
_symmetry.space_group_name_H-M   'P 1'
#
loop_
_entity.id
_entity.type
_entity.pdbx_description
1 polymer ?
#
loop_
_entity_poly.entity_id
_entity_poly.type
_entity_poly.pdbx_seq_one_letter_code
_entity_poly.pdbx_strand_id
1 'polypeptide(L)'
;MKDPEDSSSNDEAPAAYGRESDNEISALLLDVVERLTKIAVICESPCTADSSSVKSLMKHIYKFEKALKKLQNIAKQDRDRSYPVFKGALSAVDNYLNPYDWAKINIVNKYRDSGRTLDAALDAVDVG
;
A
#
# COMPACT_ATOMS: atom_id res chain seq x y z
N MET A 1 -20.38 -51.79 -15.93
CA MET A 1 -20.21 -51.07 -14.65
C MET A 1 -18.82 -50.47 -14.59
N LYS A 2 -18.72 -49.16 -14.86
CA LYS A 2 -17.83 -48.16 -14.23
C LYS A 2 -17.83 -46.89 -15.10
N ASP A 3 -18.57 -45.90 -14.66
CA ASP A 3 -18.21 -44.48 -14.78
C ASP A 3 -17.42 -44.09 -13.50
N PRO A 4 -16.87 -42.87 -13.34
CA PRO A 4 -16.28 -41.92 -14.31
C PRO A 4 -14.90 -41.43 -13.81
N GLU A 5 -14.06 -40.79 -14.64
CA GLU A 5 -13.12 -39.78 -14.14
C GLU A 5 -13.07 -38.60 -15.10
N ASP A 6 -13.90 -37.61 -14.79
CA ASP A 6 -13.69 -36.21 -15.16
C ASP A 6 -12.38 -35.73 -14.54
N SER A 7 -11.43 -35.30 -15.37
CA SER A 7 -10.33 -34.44 -14.93
C SER A 7 -10.49 -33.08 -15.59
N SER A 8 -11.39 -32.28 -15.01
CA SER A 8 -11.45 -30.84 -15.24
C SER A 8 -10.31 -30.18 -14.46
N SER A 9 -9.22 -29.87 -15.15
CA SER A 9 -8.16 -28.99 -14.65
C SER A 9 -8.67 -27.55 -14.70
N ASN A 10 -9.30 -27.09 -13.62
CA ASN A 10 -9.45 -25.68 -13.35
C ASN A 10 -8.16 -25.18 -12.68
N ASP A 11 -7.16 -24.85 -13.50
CA ASP A 11 -6.14 -23.87 -13.11
C ASP A 11 -6.80 -22.48 -13.06
N GLU A 12 -7.59 -22.23 -12.01
CA GLU A 12 -7.93 -20.85 -11.63
C GLU A 12 -6.64 -20.18 -11.17
N ALA A 13 -5.96 -19.53 -12.13
CA ALA A 13 -4.98 -18.51 -11.81
C ALA A 13 -5.63 -17.51 -10.84
N PRO A 14 -5.00 -17.17 -9.69
CA PRO A 14 -5.61 -16.27 -8.75
C PRO A 14 -5.71 -14.89 -9.40
N ALA A 15 -6.96 -14.51 -9.72
CA ALA A 15 -7.52 -13.17 -9.67
C ALA A 15 -6.47 -12.03 -9.75
N ALA A 16 -6.21 -11.54 -10.96
CA ALA A 16 -5.43 -10.32 -11.23
C ALA A 16 -6.10 -9.01 -10.70
N TYR A 17 -7.10 -9.11 -9.81
CA TYR A 17 -7.95 -8.02 -9.35
C TYR A 17 -7.27 -7.05 -8.35
N GLY A 18 -6.00 -7.26 -7.97
CA GLY A 18 -5.28 -6.38 -7.04
C GLY A 18 -4.18 -5.51 -7.66
N ARG A 19 -3.67 -5.83 -8.85
CA ARG A 19 -2.50 -5.12 -9.41
C ARG A 19 -2.83 -3.79 -10.09
N GLU A 20 -4.01 -3.66 -10.68
CA GLU A 20 -4.38 -2.43 -11.41
C GLU A 20 -4.70 -1.28 -10.44
N SER A 21 -5.37 -1.56 -9.32
CA SER A 21 -5.69 -0.57 -8.29
C SER A 21 -4.46 -0.03 -7.57
N ASP A 22 -3.49 -0.90 -7.24
CA ASP A 22 -2.28 -0.50 -6.51
C ASP A 22 -1.37 0.38 -7.38
N ASN A 23 -1.33 0.11 -8.69
CA ASN A 23 -0.64 0.96 -9.66
C ASN A 23 -1.34 2.32 -9.82
N GLU A 24 -2.68 2.35 -9.77
CA GLU A 24 -3.43 3.60 -9.81
C GLU A 24 -3.19 4.47 -8.55
N ILE A 25 -3.21 3.87 -7.36
CA ILE A 25 -2.92 4.58 -6.10
C ILE A 25 -1.51 5.16 -6.11
N SER A 26 -0.52 4.37 -6.51
CA SER A 26 0.88 4.80 -6.58
C SER A 26 1.05 5.97 -7.57
N ALA A 27 0.43 5.89 -8.73
CA ALA A 27 0.44 6.96 -9.72
C ALA A 27 -0.26 8.24 -9.23
N LEU A 28 -1.38 8.11 -8.51
CA LEU A 28 -2.10 9.24 -7.92
C LEU A 28 -1.28 9.92 -6.82
N LEU A 29 -0.63 9.15 -5.94
CA LEU A 29 0.26 9.70 -4.91
C LEU A 29 1.42 10.47 -5.53
N LEU A 30 2.03 9.92 -6.59
CA LEU A 30 3.11 10.60 -7.30
C LEU A 30 2.63 11.91 -7.94
N ASP A 31 1.46 11.92 -8.60
CA ASP A 31 0.88 13.15 -9.17
C ASP A 31 0.57 14.19 -8.08
N VAL A 32 0.05 13.78 -6.92
CA VAL A 32 -0.18 14.69 -5.77
C VAL A 32 1.12 15.35 -5.33
N VAL A 33 2.18 14.57 -5.11
CA VAL A 33 3.49 15.09 -4.70
C VAL A 33 4.07 16.01 -5.77
N GLU A 34 4.05 15.60 -7.04
CA GLU A 34 4.58 16.42 -8.15
C GLU A 34 3.86 17.78 -8.26
N ARG A 35 2.54 17.80 -8.12
CA ARG A 35 1.76 19.05 -8.16
C ARG A 35 2.06 19.93 -6.96
N LEU A 36 2.18 19.36 -5.76
CA LEU A 36 2.54 20.10 -4.55
C LEU A 36 3.92 20.73 -4.68
N THR A 37 4.91 19.97 -5.19
CA THR A 37 6.26 20.50 -5.45
C THR A 37 6.22 21.64 -6.45
N LYS A 38 5.46 21.52 -7.55
CA LYS A 38 5.32 22.60 -8.53
C LYS A 38 4.66 23.85 -7.95
N ILE A 39 3.66 23.69 -7.08
CA ILE A 39 3.03 24.80 -6.35
C ILE A 39 4.07 25.49 -5.46
N ALA A 40 4.81 24.74 -4.65
CA ALA A 40 5.85 25.28 -3.77
C ALA A 40 6.91 26.06 -4.55
N VAL A 41 7.42 25.47 -5.65
CA VAL A 41 8.42 26.13 -6.52
C VAL A 41 7.89 27.43 -7.11
N ILE A 42 6.62 27.48 -7.54
CA ILE A 42 6.03 28.72 -8.06
C ILE A 42 5.89 29.75 -6.96
N CYS A 43 5.43 29.37 -5.76
CA CYS A 43 5.25 30.27 -4.62
C CYS A 43 6.55 30.82 -4.03
N GLU A 44 7.64 30.05 -4.11
CA GLU A 44 8.97 30.46 -3.62
C GLU A 44 9.79 31.20 -4.69
N SER A 45 9.32 31.23 -5.94
CA SER A 45 10.00 31.89 -7.04
C SER A 45 10.04 33.43 -6.82
N PRO A 46 11.16 34.11 -7.13
CA PRO A 46 11.25 35.57 -7.02
C PRO A 46 10.32 36.32 -7.98
N CYS A 47 9.70 35.64 -8.96
CA CYS A 47 8.83 36.22 -9.99
C CYS A 47 7.33 35.95 -9.77
N THR A 48 6.91 35.62 -8.54
CA THR A 48 5.56 35.12 -8.18
C THR A 48 4.34 35.95 -8.62
N ALA A 49 4.51 37.22 -9.00
CA ALA A 49 3.41 38.14 -9.26
C ALA A 49 3.05 38.31 -10.75
N ASP A 50 3.77 37.68 -11.68
CA ASP A 50 3.40 37.80 -13.10
C ASP A 50 2.16 36.95 -13.45
N SER A 51 1.35 37.43 -14.40
CA SER A 51 0.07 36.80 -14.77
C SER A 51 0.22 35.33 -15.21
N SER A 52 1.37 34.97 -15.81
CA SER A 52 1.63 33.61 -16.26
C SER A 52 1.91 32.67 -15.09
N SER A 53 2.67 33.14 -14.10
CA SER A 53 2.94 32.43 -12.84
C SER A 53 1.66 32.18 -12.05
N VAL A 54 0.77 33.18 -11.92
CA VAL A 54 -0.53 33.04 -11.25
C VAL A 54 -1.44 32.04 -11.99
N LYS A 55 -1.49 32.09 -13.32
CA LYS A 55 -2.28 31.13 -14.13
C LYS A 55 -1.73 29.70 -13.99
N SER A 56 -0.41 29.54 -13.97
CA SER A 56 0.27 28.26 -13.77
C SER A 56 -0.03 27.70 -12.37
N LEU A 57 0.08 28.54 -11.35
CA LEU A 57 -0.24 28.20 -9.96
C LEU A 57 -1.67 27.67 -9.83
N MET A 58 -2.66 28.42 -10.33
CA MET A 58 -4.07 28.00 -10.29
C MET A 58 -4.32 26.66 -11.00
N LYS A 59 -3.65 26.44 -12.14
CA LYS A 59 -3.73 25.16 -12.85
C LYS A 59 -3.18 24.02 -12.02
N HIS A 60 -2.07 24.22 -11.31
CA HIS A 60 -1.46 23.20 -10.47
C HIS A 60 -2.29 22.93 -9.20
N ILE A 61 -2.84 23.96 -8.56
CA ILE A 61 -3.77 23.84 -7.43
C ILE A 61 -5.00 23.02 -7.83
N TYR A 62 -5.64 23.35 -8.96
CA TYR A 62 -6.82 22.61 -9.42
C TYR A 62 -6.52 21.12 -9.68
N LYS A 63 -5.37 20.83 -10.32
CA LYS A 63 -4.94 19.44 -10.56
C LYS A 63 -4.63 18.70 -9.26
N PHE A 64 -3.98 19.37 -8.32
CA PHE A 64 -3.68 18.83 -6.99
C PHE A 64 -4.97 18.46 -6.24
N GLU A 65 -5.94 19.36 -6.16
CA GLU A 65 -7.24 19.07 -5.53
C GLU A 65 -7.98 17.91 -6.20
N LYS A 66 -7.95 17.86 -7.55
CA LYS A 66 -8.59 16.77 -8.30
C LYS A 66 -7.94 15.42 -8.00
N ALA A 67 -6.61 15.36 -7.91
CA ALA A 67 -5.88 14.15 -7.58
C ALA A 67 -6.15 13.70 -6.13
N LEU A 68 -6.15 14.63 -5.16
CA LEU A 68 -6.52 14.36 -3.78
C LEU A 68 -7.95 13.81 -3.65
N LYS A 69 -8.91 14.40 -4.38
CA LYS A 69 -10.31 13.94 -4.34
C LYS A 69 -10.45 12.51 -4.87
N LYS A 70 -9.70 12.14 -5.90
CA LYS A 70 -9.65 10.75 -6.39
C LYS A 70 -9.07 9.81 -5.35
N LEU A 71 -7.92 10.17 -4.75
CA LEU A 71 -7.28 9.38 -3.71
C LEU A 71 -8.21 9.17 -2.50
N GLN A 72 -8.93 10.23 -2.09
CA GLN A 72 -9.91 10.15 -1.02
C GLN A 72 -11.08 9.21 -1.34
N ASN A 73 -11.54 9.19 -2.60
CA ASN A 73 -12.60 8.28 -3.02
C ASN A 73 -12.15 6.82 -2.97
N ILE A 74 -10.92 6.52 -3.43
CA ILE A 74 -10.34 5.18 -3.35
C ILE A 74 -10.20 4.75 -1.87
N ALA A 75 -9.65 5.61 -1.02
CA ALA A 75 -9.50 5.34 0.41
C ALA A 75 -10.84 5.12 1.13
N LYS A 76 -11.94 5.76 0.67
CA LYS A 76 -13.28 5.53 1.20
C LYS A 76 -13.89 4.19 0.75
N GLN A 77 -13.56 3.72 -0.45
CA GLN A 77 -14.00 2.42 -0.96
C GLN A 77 -13.32 1.26 -0.21
N ASP A 78 -12.10 1.47 0.28
CA ASP A 78 -11.31 0.44 0.97
C ASP A 78 -11.58 0.35 2.50
N ARG A 79 -12.56 1.10 3.01
CA ARG A 79 -12.86 1.20 4.46
C ARG A 79 -13.36 -0.09 5.11
N ASP A 80 -13.64 -1.14 4.35
CA ASP A 80 -14.15 -2.42 4.88
C ASP A 80 -13.05 -3.44 5.25
N ARG A 81 -11.76 -3.11 5.06
CA ARG A 81 -10.65 -4.03 5.34
C ARG A 81 -9.89 -3.67 6.61
N SER A 82 -10.56 -3.75 7.76
CA SER A 82 -9.91 -3.61 9.08
C SER A 82 -9.07 -4.85 9.44
N TYR A 83 -7.94 -5.07 8.76
CA TYR A 83 -6.97 -6.08 9.22
C TYR A 83 -6.01 -5.48 10.26
N PRO A 84 -5.74 -6.17 11.38
CA PRO A 84 -4.82 -5.70 12.43
C PRO A 84 -3.42 -5.37 11.92
N VAL A 85 -2.96 -6.11 10.91
CA VAL A 85 -1.66 -5.92 10.25
C VAL A 85 -1.56 -4.53 9.59
N PHE A 86 -2.62 -4.07 8.92
CA PHE A 86 -2.64 -2.74 8.29
C PHE A 86 -2.59 -1.61 9.33
N LYS A 87 -3.24 -1.77 10.49
CA LYS A 87 -3.16 -0.76 11.57
C LYS A 87 -1.74 -0.61 12.12
N GLY A 88 -1.04 -1.73 12.29
CA GLY A 88 0.34 -1.71 12.77
C GLY A 88 1.32 -1.14 11.74
N ALA A 89 1.16 -1.49 10.46
CA ALA A 89 1.94 -0.89 9.37
C ALA A 89 1.68 0.61 9.24
N LEU A 90 0.42 1.05 9.36
CA LEU A 90 0.05 2.47 9.37
C LEU A 90 0.71 3.21 10.54
N SER A 91 0.65 2.64 11.74
CA SER A 91 1.31 3.23 12.92
C SER A 91 2.83 3.32 12.75
N ALA A 92 3.46 2.37 12.07
CA ALA A 92 4.89 2.46 11.74
C ALA A 92 5.17 3.66 10.82
N VAL A 93 4.35 3.86 9.77
CA VAL A 93 4.46 5.01 8.88
C VAL A 93 4.26 6.33 9.63
N ASP A 94 3.27 6.42 10.52
CA ASP A 94 3.01 7.61 11.34
C ASP A 94 4.19 7.97 12.27
N ASN A 95 4.99 6.98 12.66
CA ASN A 95 6.19 7.15 13.49
C ASN A 95 7.49 7.25 12.67
N TYR A 96 7.41 7.47 11.36
CA TYR A 96 8.57 7.55 10.45
C TYR A 96 9.44 6.27 10.43
N LEU A 97 8.83 5.11 10.67
CA LEU A 97 9.48 3.81 10.59
C LEU A 97 9.12 3.12 9.26
N ASN A 98 10.03 2.28 8.77
CA ASN A 98 9.75 1.47 7.60
C ASN A 98 8.71 0.37 7.95
N PRO A 99 7.54 0.34 7.28
CA PRO A 99 6.50 -0.64 7.58
C PRO A 99 6.93 -2.09 7.29
N TYR A 100 7.86 -2.33 6.36
CA TYR A 100 8.40 -3.66 6.09
C TYR A 100 9.25 -4.18 7.26
N ASP A 101 10.09 -3.31 7.84
CA ASP A 101 10.89 -3.65 9.01
C ASP A 101 9.99 -3.91 10.23
N TRP A 102 8.96 -3.08 10.41
CA TRP A 102 7.94 -3.30 11.42
C TRP A 102 7.25 -4.67 11.26
N ALA A 103 6.81 -5.02 10.05
CA ALA A 103 6.15 -6.30 9.78
C ALA A 103 7.10 -7.49 10.02
N LYS A 104 8.37 -7.37 9.61
CA LYS A 104 9.38 -8.40 9.85
C LYS A 104 9.56 -8.66 11.35
N ILE A 105 9.65 -7.61 12.15
CA ILE A 105 9.88 -7.72 13.60
C ILE A 105 8.62 -8.26 14.32
N ASN A 106 7.45 -7.70 14.03
CA ASN A 106 6.26 -7.93 14.84
C ASN A 106 5.39 -9.10 14.36
N ILE A 107 5.55 -9.52 13.11
CA ILE A 107 4.79 -10.62 12.51
C ILE A 107 5.72 -11.78 12.22
N VAL A 108 6.67 -11.60 11.29
CA VAL A 108 7.49 -12.70 10.76
C VAL A 108 8.34 -13.34 11.84
N ASN A 109 9.08 -12.55 12.61
CA ASN A 109 9.93 -13.08 13.68
C ASN A 109 9.11 -13.78 14.76
N LYS A 110 7.92 -13.26 15.12
CA LYS A 110 7.04 -13.88 16.10
C LYS A 110 6.65 -15.30 15.70
N TYR A 111 6.22 -15.51 14.46
CA TYR A 111 5.89 -16.85 13.95
C TYR A 111 7.14 -17.74 13.85
N ARG A 112 8.28 -17.18 13.46
CA ARG A 112 9.55 -17.92 13.40
C ARG A 112 9.98 -18.41 14.78
N ASP A 113 9.83 -17.58 15.81
CA ASP A 113 10.21 -17.93 17.18
C ASP A 113 9.23 -18.96 17.77
N SER A 114 7.94 -18.86 17.46
CA SER A 114 6.96 -19.93 17.75
C SER A 114 7.33 -21.25 17.06
N GLY A 115 7.75 -21.22 15.80
CA GLY A 115 8.23 -22.40 15.08
C GLY A 115 9.44 -23.04 15.76
N ARG A 116 10.46 -22.25 16.10
CA ARG A 116 11.65 -22.73 16.83
C ARG A 116 11.31 -23.36 18.19
N THR A 117 10.30 -22.81 18.87
CA THR A 117 9.84 -23.34 20.16
C THR A 117 9.17 -24.70 19.98
N LEU A 118 8.37 -24.84 18.92
CA LEU A 118 7.74 -26.11 18.56
C LEU A 118 8.79 -27.17 18.16
N ASP A 119 9.76 -26.79 17.32
CA ASP A 119 10.85 -27.69 16.91
C ASP A 119 11.63 -28.20 18.13
N ALA A 120 12.02 -27.32 19.05
CA ALA A 120 12.73 -27.70 20.27
C ALA A 120 11.91 -28.61 21.20
N ALA A 121 10.58 -28.43 21.23
CA ALA A 121 9.69 -29.31 21.99
C ALA A 121 9.55 -30.69 21.32
N LEU A 122 9.54 -30.76 19.99
CA LEU A 122 9.53 -32.02 19.24
C LEU A 122 10.83 -32.79 19.45
N ASP A 123 11.97 -32.12 19.34
CA ASP A 123 13.29 -32.71 19.58
C ASP A 123 13.40 -33.29 21.00
N ALA A 124 12.78 -32.65 22.00
CA ALA A 124 12.78 -33.15 23.37
C ALA A 124 11.94 -34.43 23.56
N VAL A 125 10.95 -34.69 22.69
CA VAL A 125 10.12 -35.89 22.72
C VAL A 125 10.77 -37.04 21.95
N ASP A 126 11.49 -36.76 20.87
CA ASP A 126 12.10 -37.79 20.02
C ASP A 126 13.37 -38.43 20.64
N VAL A 127 13.96 -37.79 21.66
CA VAL A 127 15.17 -38.26 22.37
C VAL A 127 14.83 -38.94 23.72
N GLY A 128 13.55 -38.99 24.12
CA GLY A 128 13.07 -39.60 25.38
C GLY A 128 12.44 -40.96 25.18
#